data_AF-C0BWL5-F1
#
_entry.id   AF-C0BWL5-F1
#
_cell.length_a   1.000
_cell.length_b   1.000
_cell.length_c   1.000
_cell.angle_alpha   90.00
_cell.angle_beta   90.00
_cell.angle_gamma   90.00
#
_symmetry.space_group_name_H-M   'P 1'
#
loop_
_entity.id
_entity.type
_entity.pdbx_description
1 polymer ?
#
loop_
_entity_poly.entity_id
_entity_poly.type
_entity_poly.pdbx_seq_one_letter_code
_entity_poly.pdbx_strand_id
1 'polypeptide(L)'
;MKQIWKKHRVSLTAAGLVVCLTAAFGAGIVYSRSQAEKDVVKAAEKEVQKDAGEDELPRTNVPWEDDTLYKDILSDSYRDIGSEVCRKFGADYETVTMNEVTAEMRSFEEALILRKDMGANPLLEKNEDKNAIEKDNGYSSATMSLETYMNDVYAFGGGRTVIKEICGKYGIDPDTAVISALTAEQLEEIGASAYDASDHPKD
;
A
#
# COMPACT_ATOMS: atom_id res chain seq x y z
N MET A 1 -40.78 4.37 5.61
CA MET A 1 -40.74 3.86 4.22
C MET A 1 -39.86 4.78 3.39
N LYS A 2 -38.75 4.22 2.87
CA LYS A 2 -37.95 4.60 1.69
C LYS A 2 -37.36 6.03 1.68
N GLN A 3 -36.05 6.23 1.84
CA GLN A 3 -35.00 6.05 0.80
C GLN A 3 -35.45 6.71 -0.51
N ILE A 4 -34.70 7.61 -1.14
CA ILE A 4 -33.48 7.38 -1.92
C ILE A 4 -32.88 8.79 -2.23
N TRP A 5 -31.58 8.86 -2.52
CA TRP A 5 -30.83 9.97 -3.17
C TRP A 5 -29.89 10.79 -2.26
N LYS A 6 -28.89 10.12 -1.67
CA LYS A 6 -27.51 10.63 -1.64
C LYS A 6 -26.66 9.73 -2.56
N LYS A 7 -26.65 10.05 -3.86
CA LYS A 7 -25.88 9.32 -4.87
C LYS A 7 -24.57 10.07 -5.13
N HIS A 8 -23.46 9.34 -4.99
CA HIS A 8 -22.12 9.59 -5.55
C HIS A 8 -21.31 10.80 -5.05
N ARG A 9 -20.46 10.57 -4.04
CA ARG A 9 -19.12 11.20 -3.93
C ARG A 9 -18.18 10.25 -3.18
N VAL A 10 -17.72 9.21 -3.88
CA VAL A 10 -16.52 8.47 -3.50
C VAL A 10 -15.44 8.94 -4.47
N SER A 11 -14.60 9.87 -4.03
CA SER A 11 -13.33 10.15 -4.71
C SER A 11 -12.31 9.19 -4.10
N LEU A 12 -12.21 8.01 -4.71
CA LEU A 12 -11.12 7.07 -4.49
C LEU A 12 -9.86 7.68 -5.13
N THR A 13 -9.01 8.31 -4.33
CA THR A 13 -7.60 8.51 -4.69
C THR A 13 -6.91 7.17 -4.64
N ALA A 14 -6.87 6.50 -5.79
CA ALA A 14 -6.08 5.32 -6.05
C ALA A 14 -4.60 5.70 -6.13
N ALA A 15 -3.91 5.64 -5.01
CA ALA A 15 -2.45 5.61 -4.93
C ALA A 15 -2.10 4.85 -3.63
N GLY A 16 -1.57 3.62 -3.75
CA GLY A 16 -1.09 2.85 -2.60
C GLY A 16 -1.92 1.61 -2.23
N LEU A 17 -2.32 0.77 -3.20
CA LEU A 17 -2.96 -0.52 -2.89
C LEU A 17 -2.54 -1.64 -3.87
N VAL A 18 -1.23 -1.88 -4.03
CA VAL A 18 -0.65 -2.88 -4.95
C VAL A 18 0.75 -3.26 -4.40
N VAL A 19 1.07 -4.37 -3.71
CA VAL A 19 0.72 -5.80 -3.78
C VAL A 19 1.12 -6.48 -2.45
N CYS A 20 0.23 -7.23 -1.80
CA CYS A 20 0.62 -8.24 -0.78
C CYS A 20 0.33 -9.68 -1.27
N LEU A 21 0.23 -9.91 -2.58
CA LEU A 21 -0.26 -11.17 -3.15
C LEU A 21 0.68 -11.83 -4.17
N THR A 22 1.99 -11.79 -3.92
CA THR A 22 2.96 -12.60 -4.68
C THR A 22 3.61 -13.71 -3.85
N ALA A 23 2.86 -14.30 -2.90
CA ALA A 23 3.30 -15.50 -2.17
C ALA A 23 2.17 -16.54 -1.92
N ALA A 24 1.09 -16.53 -2.72
CA ALA A 24 -0.06 -17.43 -2.49
C ALA A 24 -0.34 -18.45 -3.60
N PHE A 25 0.60 -18.70 -4.51
CA PHE A 25 0.46 -19.81 -5.46
C PHE A 25 1.74 -20.63 -5.58
N GLY A 26 2.09 -21.31 -4.48
CA GLY A 26 3.18 -22.28 -4.43
C GLY A 26 3.04 -23.26 -3.26
N ALA A 27 2.12 -24.22 -3.38
CA ALA A 27 2.00 -25.45 -2.57
C ALA A 27 1.44 -25.36 -1.13
N GLY A 28 0.37 -26.14 -0.89
CA GLY A 28 0.12 -26.77 0.41
C GLY A 28 -1.17 -26.38 1.12
N ILE A 29 -2.20 -27.21 0.95
CA ILE A 29 -3.35 -27.27 1.87
C ILE A 29 -2.81 -27.60 3.27
N VAL A 30 -2.98 -26.69 4.24
CA VAL A 30 -2.92 -27.05 5.66
C VAL A 30 -4.24 -26.70 6.33
N TYR A 31 -4.86 -27.74 6.85
CA TYR A 31 -6.21 -27.81 7.37
C TYR A 31 -6.19 -27.64 8.90
N SER A 32 -6.76 -26.58 9.46
CA SER A 32 -7.37 -26.64 10.81
C SER A 32 -8.32 -25.48 11.16
N ARG A 33 -9.58 -25.83 11.48
CA ARG A 33 -10.63 -25.16 12.30
C ARG A 33 -11.02 -23.72 11.90
N SER A 34 -12.27 -23.39 11.52
CA SER A 34 -13.57 -23.69 12.15
C SER A 34 -14.73 -23.55 11.14
N GLN A 35 -15.74 -24.43 11.19
CA GLN A 35 -16.94 -24.35 10.34
C GLN A 35 -17.70 -23.00 10.47
N ALA A 36 -17.53 -22.28 11.58
CA ALA A 36 -18.14 -20.97 11.78
C ALA A 36 -17.59 -19.90 10.81
N GLU A 37 -16.32 -19.97 10.45
CA GLU A 37 -15.73 -19.05 9.46
C GLU A 37 -16.26 -19.33 8.05
N LYS A 38 -16.51 -20.60 7.72
CA LYS A 38 -17.08 -20.97 6.42
C LYS A 38 -18.50 -20.45 6.24
N ASP A 39 -19.30 -20.42 7.31
CA ASP A 39 -20.65 -19.89 7.27
C ASP A 39 -20.67 -18.34 7.30
N VAL A 40 -19.72 -17.69 7.99
CA VAL A 40 -19.56 -16.23 7.98
C VAL A 40 -19.05 -15.74 6.61
N VAL A 41 -18.07 -16.44 6.02
CA VAL A 41 -17.57 -16.14 4.67
C VAL A 41 -18.67 -16.38 3.64
N LYS A 42 -19.42 -17.50 3.71
CA LYS A 42 -20.57 -17.71 2.82
C LYS A 42 -21.68 -16.70 3.01
N ALA A 43 -21.95 -16.26 4.23
CA ALA A 43 -22.96 -15.23 4.49
C ALA A 43 -22.52 -13.87 3.95
N ALA A 44 -21.24 -13.50 4.13
CA ALA A 44 -20.66 -12.30 3.55
C ALA A 44 -20.66 -12.34 2.01
N GLU A 45 -20.27 -13.47 1.41
CA GLU A 45 -20.32 -13.68 -0.04
C GLU A 45 -21.76 -13.56 -0.59
N LYS A 46 -22.75 -14.07 0.15
CA LYS A 46 -24.15 -14.05 -0.28
C LYS A 46 -24.80 -12.68 -0.14
N GLU A 47 -24.38 -11.87 0.83
CA GLU A 47 -24.81 -10.48 0.99
C GLU A 47 -24.10 -9.58 -0.06
N VAL A 48 -22.81 -9.80 -0.34
CA VAL A 48 -22.06 -9.11 -1.40
C VAL A 48 -22.61 -9.42 -2.79
N GLN A 49 -23.00 -10.68 -3.06
CA GLN A 49 -23.65 -11.05 -4.33
C GLN A 49 -25.09 -10.53 -4.45
N LYS A 50 -25.77 -10.20 -3.35
CA LYS A 50 -27.15 -9.68 -3.39
C LYS A 50 -27.22 -8.18 -3.63
N ASP A 51 -26.20 -7.43 -3.23
CA ASP A 51 -26.16 -5.96 -3.38
C ASP A 51 -25.41 -5.50 -4.64
N ALA A 52 -24.67 -6.38 -5.31
CA ALA A 52 -24.04 -6.11 -6.59
C ALA A 52 -25.06 -6.25 -7.74
N GLY A 53 -25.82 -5.19 -7.99
CA GLY A 53 -26.26 -4.89 -9.36
C GLY A 53 -25.03 -4.75 -10.26
N GLU A 54 -25.18 -5.04 -11.55
CA GLU A 54 -24.10 -5.16 -12.56
C GLU A 54 -23.21 -3.91 -12.80
N ASP A 55 -23.23 -2.90 -11.93
CA ASP A 55 -22.39 -1.71 -12.02
C ASP A 55 -21.32 -1.66 -10.92
N GLU A 56 -20.07 -1.80 -11.37
CA GLU A 56 -18.83 -1.31 -10.75
C GLU A 56 -18.50 -1.80 -9.32
N LEU A 57 -17.90 -2.99 -9.25
CA LEU A 57 -16.92 -3.26 -8.19
C LEU A 57 -15.61 -2.50 -8.51
N PRO A 58 -14.97 -1.82 -7.55
CA PRO A 58 -13.67 -1.19 -7.76
C PRO A 58 -12.66 -2.29 -8.12
N ARG A 59 -12.01 -2.13 -9.29
CA ARG A 59 -11.05 -3.09 -9.84
C ARG A 59 -9.77 -3.12 -8.99
N THR A 60 -9.74 -3.85 -7.89
CA THR A 60 -8.53 -4.05 -7.07
C THR A 60 -7.76 -5.32 -7.37
N ASN A 61 -8.08 -6.04 -8.46
CA ASN A 61 -7.33 -7.21 -8.94
C ASN A 61 -7.48 -7.34 -10.45
N VAL A 62 -6.77 -6.53 -11.23
CA VAL A 62 -6.62 -6.79 -12.68
C VAL A 62 -5.26 -7.46 -12.84
N PRO A 63 -5.19 -8.79 -13.09
CA PRO A 63 -3.98 -9.39 -13.63
C PRO A 63 -3.65 -8.65 -14.93
N TRP A 64 -2.52 -7.95 -14.98
CA TRP A 64 -2.05 -7.30 -16.19
C TRP A 64 -1.79 -8.38 -17.25
N GLU A 65 -1.96 -8.05 -18.53
CA GLU A 65 -1.44 -8.91 -19.59
C GLU A 65 0.09 -8.87 -19.50
N ASP A 66 0.76 -10.02 -19.72
CA ASP A 66 2.20 -10.16 -19.52
C ASP A 66 3.04 -9.14 -20.31
N ASP A 67 2.52 -8.65 -21.43
CA ASP A 67 3.14 -7.67 -22.32
C ASP A 67 2.70 -6.21 -22.07
N THR A 68 1.91 -5.96 -21.02
CA THR A 68 1.53 -4.60 -20.64
C THR A 68 2.77 -3.80 -20.27
N LEU A 69 2.98 -2.63 -20.88
CA LEU A 69 4.10 -1.77 -20.56
C LEU A 69 3.93 -1.17 -19.17
N TYR A 70 5.01 -1.18 -18.39
CA TYR A 70 5.05 -0.62 -17.05
C TYR A 70 4.61 0.86 -17.01
N LYS A 71 5.09 1.65 -17.97
CA LYS A 71 4.75 3.08 -18.09
C LYS A 71 3.26 3.36 -18.31
N ASP A 72 2.52 2.39 -18.85
CA ASP A 72 1.08 2.54 -19.14
C ASP A 72 0.21 2.26 -17.90
N ILE A 73 0.78 1.63 -16.87
CA ILE A 73 0.13 1.39 -15.59
C ILE A 73 0.29 2.58 -14.64
N LEU A 74 1.40 3.30 -14.74
CA LEU A 74 1.65 4.48 -13.93
C LEU A 74 0.80 5.65 -14.40
N SER A 75 0.24 6.41 -13.45
CA SER A 75 -0.33 7.70 -13.79
C SER A 75 0.77 8.67 -14.25
N ASP A 76 0.42 9.64 -15.08
CA ASP A 76 1.36 10.64 -15.60
C ASP A 76 2.16 11.35 -14.48
N SER A 77 1.56 11.52 -13.29
CA SER A 77 2.23 12.14 -12.14
C SER A 77 3.37 11.32 -11.54
N TYR A 78 3.48 10.05 -11.91
CA TYR A 78 4.53 9.12 -11.45
C TYR A 78 5.50 8.71 -12.56
N ARG A 79 5.44 9.35 -13.75
CA ARG A 79 6.37 9.06 -14.85
C ARG A 79 7.85 9.19 -14.45
N ASP A 80 8.19 10.23 -13.70
CA ASP A 80 9.56 10.45 -13.24
C ASP A 80 10.00 9.38 -12.23
N ILE A 81 9.06 8.89 -11.41
CA ILE A 81 9.29 7.77 -10.49
C ILE A 81 9.55 6.49 -11.29
N GLY A 82 8.69 6.17 -12.26
CA GLY A 82 8.86 4.98 -13.11
C GLY A 82 10.20 5.00 -13.85
N SER A 83 10.60 6.16 -14.36
CA SER A 83 11.89 6.36 -15.01
C SER A 83 13.06 6.15 -14.03
N GLU A 84 12.95 6.64 -12.81
CA GLU A 84 13.95 6.49 -11.75
C GLU A 84 14.12 5.03 -11.30
N VAL A 85 13.01 4.30 -11.15
CA VAL A 85 13.00 2.85 -10.87
C VAL A 85 13.76 2.12 -11.97
N CYS A 86 13.37 2.32 -13.23
CA CYS A 86 14.02 1.65 -14.36
C CYS A 86 15.52 1.97 -14.42
N ARG A 87 15.90 3.24 -14.19
CA ARG A 87 17.30 3.66 -14.13
C ARG A 87 18.10 2.91 -13.04
N LYS A 88 17.54 2.75 -11.84
CA LYS A 88 18.21 2.06 -10.73
C LYS A 88 18.44 0.57 -11.02
N PHE A 89 17.46 -0.08 -11.65
CA PHE A 89 17.47 -1.53 -11.89
C PHE A 89 17.99 -1.91 -13.29
N GLY A 90 18.40 -0.95 -14.12
CA GLY A 90 18.95 -1.20 -15.45
C GLY A 90 17.91 -1.63 -16.49
N ALA A 91 16.64 -1.27 -16.28
CA ALA A 91 15.56 -1.48 -17.23
C ALA A 91 15.35 -0.24 -18.12
N ASP A 92 14.71 -0.45 -19.28
CA ASP A 92 14.28 0.65 -20.16
C ASP A 92 12.81 0.98 -19.88
N TYR A 93 12.55 2.18 -19.36
CA TYR A 93 11.20 2.65 -19.01
C TYR A 93 10.25 2.63 -20.20
N GLU A 94 10.76 2.79 -21.44
CA GLU A 94 9.92 2.84 -22.62
C GLU A 94 9.43 1.46 -23.08
N THR A 95 10.09 0.38 -22.64
CA THR A 95 9.86 -0.99 -23.16
C THR A 95 9.62 -2.05 -22.08
N VAL A 96 9.97 -1.80 -20.82
CA VAL A 96 9.83 -2.80 -19.75
C VAL A 96 8.36 -3.16 -19.54
N THR A 97 8.08 -4.46 -19.47
CA THR A 97 6.73 -5.01 -19.30
C THR A 97 6.45 -5.36 -17.85
N MET A 98 5.17 -5.46 -17.48
CA MET A 98 4.76 -5.77 -16.10
C MET A 98 5.24 -7.14 -15.60
N ASN A 99 5.51 -8.10 -16.50
CA ASN A 99 6.12 -9.39 -16.14
C ASN A 99 7.63 -9.29 -15.81
N GLU A 100 8.30 -8.22 -16.23
CA GLU A 100 9.72 -7.93 -15.94
C GLU A 100 9.89 -7.11 -14.66
N VAL A 101 8.81 -6.49 -14.16
CA VAL A 101 8.83 -5.69 -12.93
C VAL A 101 8.96 -6.61 -11.71
N THR A 102 10.06 -6.47 -10.98
CA THR A 102 10.33 -7.30 -9.78
C THR A 102 9.71 -6.72 -8.52
N ALA A 103 9.69 -7.53 -7.45
CA ALA A 103 9.28 -7.07 -6.13
C ALA A 103 10.15 -5.90 -5.63
N GLU A 104 11.46 -5.93 -5.87
CA GLU A 104 12.38 -4.85 -5.50
C GLU A 104 12.08 -3.56 -6.28
N MET A 105 11.72 -3.66 -7.57
CA MET A 105 11.28 -2.50 -8.34
C MET A 105 10.02 -1.86 -7.75
N ARG A 106 9.05 -2.69 -7.33
CA ARG A 106 7.82 -2.22 -6.67
C ARG A 106 8.09 -1.61 -5.30
N SER A 107 8.97 -2.20 -4.50
CA SER A 107 9.36 -1.66 -3.19
C SER A 107 10.03 -0.29 -3.32
N PHE A 108 10.94 -0.13 -4.30
CA PHE A 108 11.57 1.15 -4.57
C PHE A 108 10.60 2.20 -5.13
N GLU A 109 9.68 1.79 -6.03
CA GLU A 109 8.59 2.63 -6.53
C GLU A 109 7.76 3.19 -5.37
N GLU A 110 7.32 2.33 -4.45
CA GLU A 110 6.53 2.72 -3.28
C GLU A 110 7.30 3.70 -2.39
N ALA A 111 8.59 3.46 -2.13
CA ALA A 111 9.43 4.37 -1.36
C ALA A 111 9.52 5.77 -2.01
N LEU A 112 9.58 5.84 -3.34
CA LEU A 112 9.57 7.11 -4.07
C LEU A 112 8.20 7.79 -4.01
N ILE A 113 7.10 7.03 -4.10
CA ILE A 113 5.72 7.54 -3.99
C ILE A 113 5.49 8.11 -2.58
N LEU A 114 5.89 7.40 -1.52
CA LEU A 114 5.81 7.88 -0.14
C LEU A 114 6.53 9.21 0.04
N ARG A 115 7.73 9.37 -0.53
CA ARG A 115 8.48 10.64 -0.46
C ARG A 115 7.79 11.76 -1.24
N LYS A 116 7.18 11.44 -2.39
CA LYS A 116 6.51 12.42 -3.24
C LYS A 116 5.19 12.91 -2.62
N ASP A 117 4.36 11.98 -2.18
CA ASP A 117 2.96 12.26 -1.83
C ASP A 117 2.76 12.48 -0.32
N MET A 118 3.60 11.85 0.50
CA MET A 118 3.52 11.92 1.97
C MET A 118 4.76 12.57 2.60
N GLY A 119 5.66 13.14 1.79
CA GLY A 119 6.99 13.58 2.24
C GLY A 119 7.00 14.59 3.39
N ALA A 120 5.95 15.39 3.55
CA ALA A 120 5.80 16.37 4.64
C ALA A 120 5.17 15.78 5.91
N ASN A 121 4.66 14.55 5.86
CA ASN A 121 3.94 13.92 6.95
C ASN A 121 4.93 13.42 8.00
N PRO A 122 4.53 13.37 9.29
CA PRO A 122 5.38 12.88 10.36
C PRO A 122 5.68 11.39 10.20
N LEU A 123 6.80 10.94 10.77
CA LEU A 123 7.09 9.51 10.82
C LEU A 123 6.18 8.74 11.78
N LEU A 124 5.79 9.34 12.91
CA LEU A 124 5.07 8.66 13.99
C LEU A 124 3.63 9.17 14.14
N GLU A 125 2.70 8.27 14.45
CA GLU A 125 1.26 8.54 14.61
C GLU A 125 1.00 9.63 15.65
N LYS A 126 1.76 9.60 16.76
CA LYS A 126 1.62 10.57 17.85
C LYS A 126 1.80 12.04 17.43
N ASN A 127 2.42 12.28 16.27
CA ASN A 127 2.75 13.60 15.74
C ASN A 127 1.82 14.05 14.61
N GLU A 128 0.79 13.26 14.28
CA GLU A 128 -0.18 13.61 13.24
C GLU A 128 -1.01 14.85 13.62
N ASP A 129 -1.33 15.68 12.63
CA ASP A 129 -2.23 16.83 12.82
C ASP A 129 -3.69 16.34 12.81
N LYS A 130 -4.22 16.12 14.01
CA LYS A 130 -5.62 15.71 14.21
C LYS A 130 -6.62 16.68 13.59
N ASN A 131 -6.34 17.98 13.56
CA ASN A 131 -7.23 18.94 12.93
C ASN A 131 -7.21 18.81 11.40
N ALA A 132 -6.06 18.48 10.82
CA ALA A 132 -5.96 18.21 9.39
C ALA A 132 -6.72 16.93 9.02
N ILE A 133 -6.55 15.86 9.80
CA ILE A 133 -7.30 14.59 9.64
C ILE A 133 -8.81 14.84 9.68
N GLU A 134 -9.30 15.59 10.68
CA GLU A 134 -10.73 15.91 10.79
C GLU A 134 -11.24 16.73 9.59
N LYS A 135 -10.47 17.69 9.09
CA LYS A 135 -10.82 18.50 7.91
C LYS A 135 -10.86 17.69 6.63
N ASP A 136 -10.00 16.68 6.51
CA ASP A 136 -9.98 15.74 5.38
C ASP A 136 -11.06 14.64 5.48
N ASN A 137 -11.86 14.63 6.56
CA ASN A 137 -12.83 13.58 6.89
C ASN A 137 -12.19 12.20 7.14
N GLY A 138 -10.97 12.17 7.67
CA GLY A 138 -10.24 10.94 8.01
C GLY A 138 -8.81 10.94 7.46
N TYR A 139 -8.21 9.75 7.45
CA TYR A 139 -6.86 9.58 6.91
C TYR A 139 -6.83 9.67 5.39
N SER A 140 -5.82 10.36 4.89
CA SER A 140 -5.46 10.48 3.48
C SER A 140 -3.93 10.44 3.36
N SER A 141 -3.40 10.36 2.13
CA SER A 141 -1.96 10.51 1.91
C SER A 141 -1.42 11.87 2.39
N ALA A 142 -2.28 12.89 2.54
CA ALA A 142 -1.87 14.20 3.04
C ALA A 142 -1.83 14.30 4.57
N THR A 143 -2.40 13.33 5.30
CA THR A 143 -2.59 13.44 6.76
C THR A 143 -2.02 12.26 7.56
N MET A 144 -1.81 11.12 6.92
CA MET A 144 -1.34 9.88 7.54
C MET A 144 0.18 9.89 7.81
N SER A 145 0.60 9.49 9.00
CA SER A 145 2.03 9.25 9.30
C SER A 145 2.57 7.99 8.62
N LEU A 146 3.90 7.85 8.59
CA LEU A 146 4.52 6.59 8.14
C LEU A 146 4.11 5.40 9.01
N GLU A 147 4.04 5.58 10.34
CA GLU A 147 3.59 4.55 11.28
C GLU A 147 2.19 4.04 10.95
N THR A 148 1.22 4.94 10.75
CA THR A 148 -0.16 4.58 10.41
C THR A 148 -0.21 3.87 9.06
N TYR A 149 0.47 4.41 8.04
CA TYR A 149 0.56 3.78 6.71
C TYR A 149 1.09 2.36 6.79
N MET A 150 2.20 2.14 7.49
CA MET A 150 2.81 0.81 7.60
C MET A 150 1.93 -0.17 8.37
N ASN A 151 1.31 0.27 9.46
CA ASN A 151 0.43 -0.57 10.25
C ASN A 151 -0.78 -1.04 9.41
N ASP A 152 -1.32 -0.15 8.57
CA ASP A 152 -2.42 -0.46 7.65
C ASP A 152 -1.97 -1.41 6.53
N VAL A 153 -0.85 -1.12 5.87
CA VAL A 153 -0.34 -1.93 4.74
C VAL A 153 0.05 -3.34 5.18
N TYR A 154 0.77 -3.46 6.30
CA TYR A 154 1.25 -4.75 6.79
C TYR A 154 0.31 -5.39 7.81
N ALA A 155 -0.87 -4.81 8.05
CA ALA A 155 -1.89 -5.30 8.97
C ALA A 155 -1.33 -5.69 10.35
N PHE A 156 -0.42 -4.86 10.90
CA PHE A 156 0.28 -5.13 12.15
C PHE A 156 0.44 -3.86 13.00
N GLY A 157 0.76 -4.00 14.29
CA GLY A 157 0.93 -2.87 15.23
C GLY A 157 2.39 -2.49 15.53
N GLY A 158 3.34 -2.94 14.70
CA GLY A 158 4.78 -2.84 15.00
C GLY A 158 5.50 -1.67 14.31
N GLY A 159 4.82 -0.85 13.52
CA GLY A 159 5.43 0.19 12.68
C GLY A 159 6.32 1.16 13.47
N ARG A 160 5.88 1.59 14.66
CA ARG A 160 6.69 2.47 15.54
C ARG A 160 8.05 1.89 15.89
N THR A 161 8.10 0.61 16.23
CA THR A 161 9.33 -0.06 16.65
C THR A 161 10.31 -0.12 15.48
N VAL A 162 9.82 -0.53 14.31
CA VAL A 162 10.61 -0.61 13.08
C VAL A 162 11.17 0.75 12.69
N ILE A 163 10.33 1.78 12.63
CA ILE A 163 10.74 3.14 12.28
C ILE A 163 11.82 3.65 13.23
N LYS A 164 11.64 3.47 14.53
CA LYS A 164 12.62 3.92 15.55
C LYS A 164 13.95 3.20 15.43
N GLU A 165 13.92 1.89 15.18
CA GLU A 165 15.13 1.11 14.99
C GLU A 165 15.94 1.63 13.79
N ILE A 166 15.29 1.75 12.62
CA ILE A 166 15.97 2.20 11.40
C ILE A 166 16.43 3.65 11.52
N CYS A 167 15.59 4.56 12.01
CA CYS A 167 15.99 5.96 12.24
C CYS A 167 17.20 6.06 13.18
N GLY A 168 17.24 5.22 14.22
CA GLY A 168 18.37 5.12 15.15
C GLY A 168 19.69 4.73 14.47
N LYS A 169 19.67 3.82 13.49
CA LYS A 169 20.87 3.44 12.70
C LYS A 169 21.45 4.62 11.91
N TYR A 170 20.59 5.54 11.48
CA TYR A 170 20.97 6.67 10.63
C TYR A 170 21.05 8.03 11.36
N GLY A 171 20.87 8.05 12.68
CA GLY A 171 20.91 9.28 13.47
C GLY A 171 19.76 10.26 13.18
N ILE A 172 18.63 9.74 12.69
CA ILE A 172 17.40 10.51 12.45
C ILE A 172 16.55 10.46 13.71
N ASP A 173 16.03 11.60 14.15
CA ASP A 173 15.08 11.67 15.27
C ASP A 173 13.65 11.47 14.77
N PRO A 174 13.03 10.30 15.00
CA PRO A 174 11.69 10.00 14.47
C PRO A 174 10.59 10.80 15.16
N ASP A 175 10.86 11.41 16.32
CA ASP A 175 9.88 12.22 17.03
C ASP A 175 9.68 13.60 16.40
N THR A 176 10.61 14.04 15.54
CA THR A 176 10.58 15.36 14.90
C THR A 176 10.71 15.32 13.38
N ALA A 177 11.22 14.21 12.83
CA ALA A 177 11.37 14.02 11.39
C ALA A 177 10.03 13.78 10.65
N VAL A 178 10.11 14.03 9.34
CA VAL A 178 9.06 13.75 8.35
C VAL A 178 9.54 12.72 7.34
N ILE A 179 8.64 12.14 6.55
CA ILE A 179 8.96 11.05 5.60
C ILE A 179 10.10 11.43 4.63
N SER A 180 10.12 12.67 4.14
CA SER A 180 11.17 13.15 3.22
C SER A 180 12.58 13.26 3.84
N ALA A 181 12.71 13.15 5.17
CA ALA A 181 14.01 13.07 5.84
C ALA A 181 14.71 11.71 5.63
N LEU A 182 13.94 10.68 5.23
CA LEU A 182 14.45 9.36 4.86
C LEU A 182 14.76 9.32 3.36
N THR A 183 15.84 8.62 2.99
CA THR A 183 16.08 8.24 1.59
C THR A 183 15.09 7.16 1.15
N ALA A 184 14.99 6.93 -0.15
CA ALA A 184 14.16 5.84 -0.67
C ALA A 184 14.67 4.48 -0.17
N GLU A 185 16.00 4.27 -0.13
CA GLU A 185 16.61 3.05 0.39
C GLU A 185 16.32 2.82 1.88
N GLN A 186 16.26 3.89 2.68
CA GLN A 186 15.91 3.79 4.10
C GLN A 186 14.43 3.44 4.29
N LEU A 187 13.55 3.93 3.41
CA LEU A 187 12.14 3.54 3.40
C LEU A 187 11.94 2.08 2.93
N GLU A 188 12.74 1.61 1.98
CA GLU A 188 12.79 0.19 1.61
C GLU A 188 13.22 -0.69 2.80
N GLU A 189 14.25 -0.30 3.55
CA GLU A 189 14.70 -1.04 4.75
C GLU A 189 13.61 -1.08 5.82
N ILE A 190 12.88 0.03 6.02
CA ILE A 190 11.72 0.10 6.91
C ILE A 190 10.61 -0.84 6.44
N GLY A 191 10.26 -0.82 5.14
CA GLY A 191 9.24 -1.69 4.56
C GLY A 191 9.59 -3.17 4.68
N ALA A 192 10.83 -3.55 4.36
CA ALA A 192 11.32 -4.92 4.51
C ALA A 192 11.26 -5.39 5.97
N SER A 193 11.72 -4.55 6.91
CA SER A 193 11.68 -4.87 8.34
C SER A 193 10.25 -5.00 8.89
N ALA A 194 9.31 -4.21 8.37
CA ALA A 194 7.90 -4.31 8.74
C ALA A 194 7.20 -5.52 8.14
N TYR A 195 7.52 -5.85 6.90
CA TYR A 195 7.11 -7.12 6.32
C TYR A 195 7.59 -8.25 7.23
N ASP A 196 8.88 -8.37 7.50
CA ASP A 196 9.47 -9.43 8.34
C ASP A 196 8.84 -9.54 9.73
N ALA A 197 8.48 -8.40 10.34
CA ALA A 197 7.86 -8.34 11.66
C ALA A 197 6.34 -8.60 11.65
N SER A 198 5.68 -8.59 10.49
CA SER A 198 4.24 -8.82 10.35
C SER A 198 3.89 -10.30 10.19
N ASP A 199 2.64 -10.64 10.50
CA ASP A 199 2.08 -11.99 10.35
C ASP A 199 1.80 -12.40 8.89
N HIS A 200 2.25 -11.58 7.92
CA HIS A 200 2.18 -11.94 6.51
C HIS A 200 2.88 -13.29 6.28
N PRO A 201 2.26 -14.22 5.51
CA PRO A 201 2.91 -15.45 5.11
C PRO A 201 4.30 -15.14 4.56
N LYS A 202 5.31 -15.69 5.24
CA LYS A 202 6.66 -15.80 4.72
C LYS A 202 6.68 -17.10 3.94
N ASP A 203 7.30 -17.07 2.77
CA ASP A 203 7.43 -18.26 1.91
C ASP A 203 7.87 -19.51 2.69
#